data_AF-A0A422QCW3-F1
#
_entry.id   AF-A0A422QCW3-F1
#
_cell.length_a   1.000
_cell.length_b   1.000
_cell.length_c   1.000
_cell.angle_alpha   90.00
_cell.angle_beta   90.00
_cell.angle_gamma   90.00
#
_symmetry.space_group_name_H-M   'P 1'
#
loop_
_entity.id
_entity.type
_entity.pdbx_description
1 polymer ?
#
loop_
_entity_poly.entity_id
_entity_poly.type
_entity_poly.pdbx_seq_one_letter_code
_entity_poly.pdbx_strand_id
1 'polypeptide(L)'
;LAGGCGVQRDPVRALEFYLQAAEGGAANAQFALGLLYAKGQGVPRDPAQAAAWYRRAAQQGDPSAQNNLGAMYACGEGVPRD
;
A
#
# COMPACT_ATOMS: atom_id res chain seq x y z
N LEU A 1 -19.36 -34.50 0.46
CA LEU A 1 -19.25 -33.14 1.07
C LEU A 1 -18.23 -32.35 0.27
N ALA A 2 -18.66 -31.78 -0.86
CA ALA A 2 -17.82 -30.95 -1.72
C ALA A 2 -18.08 -29.48 -1.36
N GLY A 3 -17.45 -29.01 -0.28
CA GLY A 3 -17.43 -27.60 0.09
C GLY A 3 -16.08 -27.04 -0.30
N GLY A 4 -15.90 -26.72 -1.58
CA GLY A 4 -14.72 -26.00 -2.03
C GLY A 4 -14.67 -24.66 -1.30
N CYS A 5 -13.78 -24.54 -0.32
CA CYS A 5 -13.31 -23.25 0.19
C CYS A 5 -12.48 -22.58 -0.92
N GLY A 6 -13.14 -22.22 -2.01
CA GLY A 6 -12.71 -21.14 -2.86
C GLY A 6 -12.89 -19.89 -2.04
N VAL A 7 -11.88 -19.54 -1.23
CA VAL A 7 -11.74 -18.16 -0.78
C VAL A 7 -11.50 -17.39 -2.06
N GLN A 8 -12.62 -16.94 -2.65
CA GLN A 8 -12.61 -15.94 -3.70
C GLN A 8 -11.69 -14.86 -3.13
N ARG A 9 -10.50 -14.70 -3.74
CA ARG A 9 -9.57 -13.64 -3.40
C ARG A 9 -10.35 -12.36 -3.69
N ASP A 10 -11.15 -11.92 -2.73
CA ASP A 10 -11.90 -10.67 -2.78
C ASP A 10 -10.84 -9.62 -2.49
N PRO A 11 -10.32 -8.93 -3.52
CA PRO A 11 -9.32 -7.89 -3.31
C PRO A 11 -9.84 -6.80 -2.36
N VAL A 12 -11.17 -6.64 -2.30
CA VAL A 12 -11.88 -5.73 -1.39
C VAL A 12 -11.68 -6.11 0.08
N ARG A 13 -11.83 -7.39 0.46
CA ARG A 13 -11.62 -7.82 1.86
C ARG A 13 -10.15 -7.75 2.28
N ALA A 14 -9.24 -8.02 1.34
CA ALA A 14 -7.81 -7.86 1.59
C ALA A 14 -7.47 -6.38 1.87
N LEU A 15 -8.05 -5.45 1.11
CA LEU A 15 -7.87 -4.02 1.31
C LEU A 15 -8.32 -3.56 2.70
N GLU A 16 -9.52 -3.96 3.14
CA GLU A 16 -10.03 -3.60 4.46
C GLU A 16 -9.12 -4.09 5.59
N PHE A 17 -8.62 -5.32 5.48
CA PHE A 17 -7.69 -5.87 6.47
C PHE A 17 -6.36 -5.09 6.51
N TYR A 18 -5.82 -4.74 5.33
CA TYR A 18 -4.61 -3.92 5.26
C TYR A 18 -4.84 -2.50 5.76
N LEU A 19 -6.01 -1.90 5.49
CA LEU A 19 -6.41 -0.60 6.03
C LEU A 19 -6.37 -0.61 7.55
N GLN A 20 -7.07 -1.56 8.18
CA GLN A 20 -7.13 -1.65 9.63
C GLN A 20 -5.74 -1.88 10.24
N ALA A 21 -4.92 -2.75 9.65
CA ALA A 21 -3.57 -3.01 10.13
C ALA A 21 -2.63 -1.80 9.96
N ALA A 22 -2.74 -1.08 8.84
CA ALA A 22 -1.94 0.09 8.56
C ALA A 22 -2.32 1.29 9.44
N GLU A 23 -3.60 1.47 9.72
CA GLU A 23 -4.11 2.42 10.70
C GLU A 23 -3.67 2.07 12.12
N GLY A 24 -3.58 0.77 12.44
CA GLY A 24 -2.97 0.26 13.66
C GLY A 24 -1.45 0.48 13.77
N GLY A 25 -0.83 1.13 12.77
CA GLY A 25 0.58 1.48 12.79
C GLY A 25 1.52 0.42 12.22
N ALA A 26 1.03 -0.71 11.71
CA ALA A 26 1.91 -1.75 11.19
C ALA A 26 2.62 -1.31 9.89
N ALA A 27 3.95 -1.11 9.94
CA ALA A 27 4.74 -0.59 8.82
C ALA A 27 4.63 -1.45 7.55
N ASN A 28 4.60 -2.78 7.70
CA ASN A 28 4.40 -3.73 6.60
C ASN A 28 3.02 -3.57 5.93
N ALA A 29 1.96 -3.30 6.71
CA ALA A 29 0.62 -3.08 6.19
C ALA A 29 0.51 -1.71 5.49
N GLN A 30 1.14 -0.67 6.05
CA GLN A 30 1.26 0.64 5.42
C GLN A 30 1.98 0.54 4.07
N PHE A 31 3.10 -0.19 4.01
CA PHE A 31 3.80 -0.48 2.75
C PHE A 31 2.90 -1.23 1.76
N ALA A 32 2.17 -2.25 2.21
CA ALA A 32 1.26 -3.01 1.36
C ALA A 32 0.14 -2.13 0.77
N LEU A 33 -0.49 -1.26 1.57
CA LEU A 33 -1.47 -0.30 1.07
C LEU A 33 -0.87 0.67 0.05
N GLY A 34 0.34 1.18 0.32
CA GLY A 34 1.05 2.02 -0.63
C GLY A 34 1.22 1.33 -1.98
N LEU A 35 1.56 0.04 -1.95
CA LEU A 35 1.67 -0.81 -3.14
C LEU A 35 0.34 -1.00 -3.88
N LEU A 36 -0.76 -1.21 -3.16
CA LEU A 36 -2.08 -1.38 -3.74
C LEU A 36 -2.53 -0.11 -4.46
N TYR A 37 -2.35 1.07 -3.84
CA TYR A 37 -2.65 2.36 -4.46
C TYR A 37 -1.71 2.69 -5.62
N ALA A 38 -0.41 2.37 -5.53
CA ALA A 38 0.54 2.60 -6.61
C ALA A 38 0.22 1.76 -7.85
N LYS A 39 -0.23 0.52 -7.66
CA LYS A 39 -0.55 -0.43 -8.73
C LYS A 39 -2.01 -0.42 -9.18
N GLY A 40 -2.90 0.23 -8.43
CA GLY A 40 -4.35 0.17 -8.66
C GLY A 40 -4.92 -1.24 -8.46
N GLN A 41 -4.45 -1.99 -7.46
CA GLN A 41 -4.89 -3.36 -7.21
C GLN A 41 -5.99 -3.38 -6.15
N GLY A 42 -7.23 -3.64 -6.57
CA GLY A 42 -8.39 -3.61 -5.67
C GLY A 42 -8.87 -2.22 -5.28
N VAL A 43 -8.09 -1.18 -5.63
CA VAL A 43 -8.42 0.24 -5.51
C VAL A 43 -8.05 0.96 -6.80
N PRO A 44 -8.67 2.10 -7.13
CA PRO A 44 -8.16 2.98 -8.17
C PRO A 44 -6.69 3.35 -7.90
N ARG A 45 -5.89 3.41 -8.98
CA ARG A 45 -4.49 3.85 -8.86
C ARG A 45 -4.45 5.30 -8.38
N ASP A 46 -3.80 5.53 -7.25
CA ASP A 46 -3.62 6.84 -6.66
C ASP A 46 -2.20 6.95 -6.09
N PRO A 47 -1.26 7.50 -6.87
CA PRO A 47 0.11 7.61 -6.41
C PRO A 47 0.27 8.61 -5.25
N ALA A 48 -0.64 9.56 -5.05
CA ALA A 48 -0.57 10.47 -3.90
C ALA A 48 -0.90 9.73 -2.60
N GLN A 49 -1.95 8.90 -2.62
CA GLN A 49 -2.25 7.98 -1.51
C GLN A 49 -1.10 7.00 -1.28
N ALA A 50 -0.53 6.44 -2.35
CA ALA A 50 0.60 5.53 -2.23
C ALA A 50 1.79 6.17 -1.51
N ALA A 51 2.17 7.39 -1.90
CA ALA A 51 3.24 8.13 -1.26
C ALA A 51 2.95 8.43 0.22
N ALA A 52 1.72 8.77 0.57
CA ALA A 52 1.32 9.02 1.94
C ALA A 52 1.52 7.77 2.82
N TRP A 53 1.12 6.60 2.33
CA TRP A 53 1.30 5.34 3.04
C TRP A 53 2.76 4.90 3.12
N TYR A 54 3.52 5.02 2.03
CA TYR A 54 4.96 4.75 2.06
C TYR A 54 5.70 5.68 3.01
N ARG A 55 5.31 6.97 3.09
CA ARG A 55 5.91 7.90 4.04
C ARG A 55 5.73 7.46 5.50
N ARG A 56 4.55 6.96 5.87
CA ARG A 56 4.30 6.43 7.22
C ARG A 56 5.16 5.20 7.50
N ALA A 57 5.25 4.25 6.56
CA ALA A 57 6.10 3.06 6.71
C ALA A 57 7.60 3.43 6.77
N ALA A 58 8.04 4.38 5.92
CA ALA A 58 9.40 4.86 5.87
C ALA A 58 9.84 5.58 7.16
N GLN A 59 8.92 6.33 7.79
CA GLN A 59 9.13 6.96 9.09
C GLN A 59 9.35 5.94 10.22
N GLN A 60 8.83 4.73 10.06
CA GLN A 60 9.06 3.60 10.97
C GLN A 60 10.33 2.79 10.64
N GLY A 61 11.09 3.21 9.62
CA GLY A 61 12.31 2.54 9.20
C GLY A 61 12.10 1.40 8.22
N ASP A 62 10.93 1.27 7.57
CA ASP A 62 10.75 0.27 6.51
C ASP A 62 11.61 0.62 5.28
N PRO A 63 12.62 -0.20 4.93
CA PRO A 63 13.56 0.12 3.86
C PRO A 63 12.91 0.05 2.47
N SER A 64 11.86 -0.78 2.32
CA SER A 64 11.16 -0.93 1.03
C SER A 64 10.31 0.30 0.75
N ALA A 65 9.65 0.83 1.78
CA ALA A 65 8.89 2.06 1.72
C ALA A 65 9.80 3.28 1.47
N GLN A 66 10.97 3.34 2.11
CA GLN A 66 11.96 4.39 1.85
C GLN A 66 12.42 4.40 0.38
N ASN A 67 12.76 3.23 -0.16
CA ASN A 67 13.18 3.10 -1.56
C ASN A 67 12.07 3.50 -2.53
N ASN A 68 10.85 3.00 -2.33
CA ASN A 68 9.71 3.35 -3.19
C ASN A 68 9.37 4.83 -3.11
N LEU A 69 9.40 5.43 -1.92
CA LEU A 69 9.14 6.85 -1.77
C LEU A 69 10.23 7.70 -2.46
N GLY A 70 11.50 7.30 -2.37
CA GLY A 70 12.60 7.96 -3.10
C GLY A 70 12.41 7.89 -4.62
N ALA A 71 11.99 6.73 -5.14
CA ALA A 71 11.68 6.58 -6.56
C ALA A 71 10.49 7.47 -6.99
N MET A 72 9.47 7.60 -6.14
CA MET A 72 8.31 8.48 -6.41
C MET A 72 8.70 9.96 -6.45
N TYR A 73 9.59 10.41 -5.55
CA TYR A 73 10.16 11.76 -5.61
C TYR A 73 10.97 11.97 -6.88
N ALA A 74 11.84 11.03 -7.25
CA ALA A 74 12.66 11.14 -8.47
C ALA A 74 11.82 11.23 -9.76
N CYS A 75 10.72 10.46 -9.83
CA CYS A 75 9.83 10.42 -10.98
C CYS A 75 8.74 11.52 -10.96
N GLY A 76 8.53 12.19 -9.83
CA GLY A 76 7.41 13.12 -9.63
C GLY A 76 6.04 12.43 -9.63
N GLU A 77 5.98 11.16 -9.22
CA GLU A 77 4.75 10.37 -9.25
C GLU A 77 4.01 10.49 -7.91
N GLY A 78 2.90 11.23 -7.87
CA GLY A 78 2.07 11.38 -6.67
C GLY A 78 2.66 12.28 -5.57
N VAL A 79 3.88 12.79 -5.76
CA VAL A 79 4.53 13.77 -4.91
C VAL A 79 5.15 14.87 -5.78
N PRO A 80 5.31 16.11 -5.26
CA PRO A 80 6.14 17.09 -5.91
C PRO A 80 7.53 16.51 -6.12
N ARG A 81 8.07 16.64 -7.34
CA ARG A 81 9.46 16.26 -7.63
C ARG A 81 10.38 17.18 -6.84
N ASP A 82 11.29 16.58 -6.07
CA ASP A 82 12.36 17.28 -5.35
C ASP A 82 13.63 17.32 -6.22
#